data_AF-A0A4Z1NK61-F1
#
_entry.id   AF-A0A4Z1NK61-F1
#
_cell.length_a   1.000
_cell.length_b   1.000
_cell.length_c   1.000
_cell.angle_alpha   90.00
_cell.angle_beta   90.00
_cell.angle_gamma   90.00
#
_symmetry.space_group_name_H-M   'P 1'
#
loop_
_entity.id
_entity.type
_entity.pdbx_description
1 polymer ?
#
loop_
_entity_poly.entity_id
_entity_poly.type
_entity_poly.pdbx_seq_one_letter_code
_entity_poly.pdbx_strand_id
1 'polypeptide(L)'
;MKFIPAIIALCASSVAAQACQSQVAAVPACGATCIEKAAMGVGCAAKDYKCFCAKQASYDAEAVKCVNAGCGPDAVKVKPAADAVCACAKG
;
A
#
# COMPACT_ATOMS: atom_id res chain seq x y z
N MET A 1 5.39 38.52 -22.14
CA MET A 1 4.62 37.27 -22.30
C MET A 1 4.98 36.35 -21.14
N LYS A 2 3.96 35.76 -20.51
CA LYS A 2 3.97 35.14 -19.18
C LYS A 2 4.29 33.64 -19.27
N PHE A 3 5.40 33.18 -18.69
CA PHE A 3 5.72 31.74 -18.57
C PHE A 3 5.64 31.28 -17.10
N ILE A 4 4.41 30.91 -16.74
CA ILE A 4 3.96 29.78 -15.89
C ILE A 4 4.92 29.29 -14.78
N PRO A 5 4.51 29.33 -13.49
CA PRO A 5 5.23 28.69 -12.41
C PRO A 5 4.87 27.20 -12.38
N ALA A 6 5.77 26.33 -12.86
CA ALA A 6 5.61 24.89 -12.71
C ALA A 6 6.29 24.43 -11.41
N ILE A 7 5.47 24.38 -10.35
CA ILE A 7 5.40 23.26 -9.39
C ILE A 7 6.75 22.73 -8.92
N ILE A 8 7.28 23.35 -7.87
CA ILE A 8 8.35 22.78 -7.05
C ILE A 8 7.71 21.88 -5.97
N ALA A 9 8.29 20.69 -5.81
CA ALA A 9 8.14 19.73 -4.72
C ALA A 9 6.91 18.81 -4.71
N LEU A 10 6.92 17.80 -5.60
CA LEU A 10 6.18 16.55 -5.42
C LEU A 10 7.05 15.45 -4.77
N CYS A 11 7.90 15.80 -3.81
CA CYS A 11 8.76 14.84 -3.10
C CYS A 11 8.16 14.33 -1.77
N ALA A 12 6.95 14.74 -1.41
CA ALA A 12 6.27 14.26 -0.19
C ALA A 12 5.77 12.81 -0.29
N SER A 13 5.97 12.14 -1.43
CA SER A 13 5.60 10.73 -1.63
C SER A 13 6.71 9.77 -1.17
N SER A 14 7.97 10.21 -1.18
CA SER A 14 9.12 9.37 -0.83
C SER A 14 9.20 9.14 0.68
N VAL A 15 9.07 10.21 1.46
CA VAL A 15 9.24 10.18 2.92
C VAL A 15 8.26 9.22 3.59
N ALA A 16 7.00 9.17 3.13
CA ALA A 16 6.02 8.23 3.66
C ALA A 16 6.36 6.78 3.30
N ALA A 17 6.78 6.50 2.06
CA ALA A 17 7.20 5.15 1.67
C ALA A 17 8.41 4.66 2.47
N GLN A 18 9.34 5.56 2.78
CA GLN A 18 10.53 5.29 3.59
C GLN A 18 10.19 5.16 5.09
N ALA A 19 9.26 5.96 5.60
CA ALA A 19 8.77 5.90 6.98
C ALA A 19 7.99 4.61 7.28
N CYS A 20 7.30 4.06 6.28
CA CYS A 20 6.50 2.85 6.43
C CYS A 20 7.25 1.53 6.17
N GLN A 21 8.54 1.59 5.83
CA GLN A 21 9.33 0.39 5.57
C GLN A 21 9.39 -0.56 6.77
N SER A 22 9.37 -0.05 8.00
CA SER A 22 9.37 -0.89 9.21
C SER A 22 8.05 -1.65 9.40
N GLN A 23 6.91 -1.02 9.08
CA GLN A 23 5.59 -1.65 9.08
C GLN A 23 5.48 -2.69 7.96
N VAL A 24 6.02 -2.39 6.77
CA VAL A 24 6.09 -3.34 5.65
C VAL A 24 6.98 -4.55 6.00
N ALA A 25 8.10 -4.33 6.70
CA ALA A 25 8.99 -5.40 7.15
C ALA A 25 8.34 -6.32 8.22
N ALA A 26 7.33 -5.83 8.94
CA ALA A 26 6.54 -6.62 9.88
C ALA A 26 5.44 -7.46 9.20
N VAL A 27 5.16 -7.23 7.91
CA VAL A 27 4.16 -7.99 7.15
C VAL A 27 4.72 -9.41 6.89
N PRO A 28 3.98 -10.48 7.21
CA PRO A 28 4.38 -11.84 6.84
C PRO A 28 4.46 -11.99 5.31
N ALA A 29 5.32 -12.90 4.82
CA ALA A 29 5.61 -13.03 3.38
C ALA A 29 4.35 -13.23 2.49
N CYS A 30 3.35 -13.96 3.00
CA CYS A 30 2.09 -14.11 2.28
C CYS A 30 1.31 -12.80 2.19
N GLY A 31 1.31 -12.01 3.28
CA GLY A 31 0.75 -10.67 3.29
C GLY A 31 1.46 -9.75 2.30
N ALA A 32 2.79 -9.74 2.27
CA ALA A 32 3.54 -8.88 1.34
C ALA A 32 3.18 -9.18 -0.13
N THR A 33 3.11 -10.46 -0.50
CA THR A 33 2.72 -10.89 -1.85
C THR A 33 1.28 -10.46 -2.18
N CYS A 34 0.36 -10.57 -1.21
CA CYS A 34 -1.02 -10.17 -1.42
C CYS A 34 -1.22 -8.65 -1.48
N ILE A 35 -0.46 -7.87 -0.71
CA ILE A 35 -0.44 -6.41 -0.81
C ILE A 35 0.00 -5.99 -2.21
N GLU A 36 1.09 -6.57 -2.73
CA GLU A 36 1.61 -6.25 -4.07
C GLU A 36 0.59 -6.60 -5.17
N LYS A 37 -0.03 -7.78 -5.09
CA LYS A 37 -1.07 -8.20 -6.04
C LYS A 37 -2.31 -7.32 -5.96
N ALA A 38 -2.78 -7.01 -4.76
CA ALA A 38 -3.94 -6.16 -4.55
C ALA A 38 -3.68 -4.72 -5.04
N ALA A 39 -2.49 -4.18 -4.78
CA ALA A 39 -2.06 -2.88 -5.30
C ALA A 39 -2.12 -2.85 -6.83
N MET A 40 -1.58 -3.87 -7.49
CA MET A 40 -1.67 -4.00 -8.95
C MET A 40 -3.11 -4.16 -9.44
N GLY A 41 -3.95 -4.90 -8.70
CA GLY A 41 -5.37 -5.09 -9.02
C GLY A 41 -6.19 -3.81 -8.98
N VAL A 42 -5.80 -2.83 -8.16
CA VAL A 42 -6.43 -1.50 -8.12
C VAL A 42 -5.74 -0.44 -9.00
N GLY A 43 -4.78 -0.86 -9.84
CA GLY A 43 -4.05 0.00 -10.77
C GLY A 43 -2.92 0.82 -10.14
N CYS A 44 -2.43 0.42 -8.98
CA CYS A 44 -1.29 1.03 -8.29
C CYS A 44 -0.01 0.21 -8.52
N ALA A 45 1.16 0.86 -8.41
CA ALA A 45 2.41 0.10 -8.40
C ALA A 45 2.51 -0.73 -7.11
N ALA A 46 3.22 -1.86 -7.16
CA ALA A 46 3.31 -2.83 -6.07
C ALA A 46 3.74 -2.24 -4.71
N LYS A 47 4.54 -1.16 -4.73
CA LYS A 47 5.02 -0.45 -3.52
C LYS A 47 4.50 0.98 -3.41
N ASP A 48 3.46 1.34 -4.17
CA ASP A 48 2.82 2.65 -4.07
C ASP A 48 1.74 2.64 -2.99
N TYR A 49 2.22 2.69 -1.74
CA TYR A 49 1.38 2.68 -0.54
C TYR A 49 0.35 3.82 -0.56
N LYS A 50 0.73 5.02 -0.99
CA LYS A 50 -0.23 6.14 -1.09
C LYS A 50 -1.35 5.84 -2.09
N CYS A 51 -1.03 5.30 -3.26
CA CYS A 51 -2.02 5.01 -4.29
C CYS A 51 -3.05 3.98 -3.83
N PHE A 52 -2.61 2.81 -3.35
CA PHE A 52 -3.59 1.77 -3.01
C PHE A 52 -4.33 2.09 -1.70
N CYS A 53 -3.70 2.80 -0.76
CA CYS A 53 -4.36 3.26 0.46
C CYS A 53 -5.35 4.42 0.23
N ALA A 54 -5.26 5.13 -0.90
CA ALA A 54 -6.30 6.05 -1.36
C ALA A 54 -7.49 5.29 -1.98
N LYS A 55 -7.29 4.03 -2.40
CA LYS A 55 -8.30 3.13 -2.97
C LYS A 55 -8.68 2.00 -2.00
N GLN A 56 -8.67 2.29 -0.70
CA GLN A 56 -8.72 1.28 0.37
C GLN A 56 -9.88 0.29 0.24
N ALA A 57 -11.08 0.74 -0.15
CA ALA A 57 -12.22 -0.16 -0.33
C ALA A 57 -12.01 -1.22 -1.44
N SER A 58 -11.49 -0.82 -2.60
CA SER A 58 -11.16 -1.74 -3.70
C SER A 58 -9.95 -2.61 -3.37
N TYR A 59 -8.98 -2.02 -2.69
CA TYR A 59 -7.76 -2.70 -2.27
C TYR A 59 -8.07 -3.80 -1.26
N ASP A 60 -8.91 -3.53 -0.25
CA ASP A 60 -9.31 -4.51 0.76
C ASP A 60 -10.01 -5.70 0.12
N ALA A 61 -10.87 -5.47 -0.88
CA ALA A 61 -11.53 -6.55 -1.62
C ALA A 61 -10.53 -7.45 -2.36
N GLU A 62 -9.52 -6.88 -3.01
CA GLU A 62 -8.49 -7.63 -3.72
C GLU A 62 -7.52 -8.34 -2.74
N ALA A 63 -7.16 -7.67 -1.65
CA ALA A 63 -6.31 -8.24 -0.60
C ALA A 63 -6.99 -9.43 0.07
N VAL A 64 -8.27 -9.31 0.44
CA VAL A 64 -9.05 -10.42 1.03
C VAL A 64 -9.13 -11.61 0.09
N LYS A 65 -9.34 -11.40 -1.22
CA LYS A 65 -9.35 -12.49 -2.22
C LYS A 65 -8.01 -13.22 -2.24
N CYS A 66 -6.90 -12.49 -2.31
CA CYS A 66 -5.57 -13.09 -2.33
C CYS A 66 -5.27 -13.87 -1.05
N VAL A 67 -5.60 -13.27 0.09
CA VAL A 67 -5.38 -13.83 1.41
C VAL A 67 -6.17 -15.13 1.60
N ASN A 68 -7.44 -15.16 1.21
CA ASN A 68 -8.28 -16.35 1.27
C ASN A 68 -7.81 -17.45 0.31
N ALA A 69 -7.17 -17.08 -0.80
CA ALA A 69 -6.68 -18.05 -1.78
C ALA A 69 -5.37 -18.73 -1.38
N GLY A 70 -4.53 -18.11 -0.53
CA GLY A 70 -3.16 -18.59 -0.34
C GLY A 70 -2.51 -18.41 1.03
N CYS A 71 -3.08 -17.63 1.96
CA CYS A 71 -2.41 -17.35 3.24
C CYS A 71 -2.82 -18.23 4.41
N GLY A 72 -3.85 -19.07 4.27
CA GLY A 72 -4.28 -19.99 5.33
C GLY A 72 -4.46 -19.26 6.69
N PRO A 73 -3.90 -19.78 7.80
CA PRO A 73 -4.07 -19.16 9.12
C PRO A 73 -3.40 -17.78 9.26
N ASP A 74 -2.43 -17.43 8.40
CA ASP A 74 -1.78 -16.13 8.43
C ASP A 74 -2.66 -15.00 7.84
N ALA A 75 -3.79 -15.37 7.22
CA ALA A 75 -4.77 -14.44 6.70
C ALA A 75 -5.21 -13.36 7.71
N VAL A 76 -5.40 -13.78 8.96
CA VAL A 76 -5.84 -12.89 10.04
C VAL A 76 -4.82 -11.79 10.38
N LYS A 77 -3.53 -12.03 10.05
CA LYS A 77 -2.44 -11.09 10.30
C LYS A 77 -2.21 -10.12 9.15
N VAL A 78 -2.67 -10.44 7.93
CA VAL A 78 -2.42 -9.63 6.74
C VAL A 78 -3.23 -8.33 6.77
N LYS A 79 -4.51 -8.40 7.14
CA LYS A 79 -5.37 -7.20 7.22
C LYS A 79 -4.81 -6.13 8.18
N PRO A 80 -4.51 -6.43 9.46
CA PRO A 80 -3.99 -5.41 10.37
C PRO A 80 -2.61 -4.89 9.94
N ALA A 81 -1.78 -5.72 9.28
CA ALA A 81 -0.50 -5.27 8.76
C ALA A 81 -0.67 -4.31 7.55
N ALA A 82 -1.61 -4.60 6.64
CA ALA A 82 -1.97 -3.70 5.54
C ALA A 82 -2.59 -2.38 6.05
N ASP A 83 -3.45 -2.44 7.07
CA ASP A 83 -4.01 -1.25 7.72
C ASP A 83 -2.90 -0.41 8.38
N ALA A 84 -1.90 -1.03 9.00
CA ALA A 84 -0.75 -0.32 9.57
C ALA A 84 0.11 0.38 8.50
N VAL A 85 0.32 -0.26 7.35
CA VAL A 85 1.00 0.36 6.20
C VAL A 85 0.19 1.56 5.68
N CYS A 86 -1.13 1.42 5.58
CA CYS A 86 -2.00 2.50 5.14
C CYS A 86 -2.17 3.64 6.14
N ALA A 87 -2.17 3.35 7.44
CA ALA A 87 -2.16 4.36 8.48
C ALA A 87 -0.85 5.16 8.45
N CYS A 88 0.28 4.48 8.29
CA CYS A 88 1.57 5.12 8.14
C CYS A 88 1.67 5.96 6.85
N ALA A 89 1.16 5.47 5.72
CA ALA A 89 1.21 6.19 4.45
C ALA A 89 0.33 7.46 4.42
N LYS A 90 -0.65 7.54 5.33
CA LYS A 90 -1.53 8.71 5.55
C LYS A 90 -0.99 9.67 6.62
N GLY A 91 0.07 9.29 7.34
CA GLY A 91 0.72 10.07 8.40
C GLY A 91 1.68 11.14 7.87
#